data_AF-A0A8J5XU82-F1
#
_entry.id   AF-A0A8J5XU82-F1
#
_cell.length_a   1.000
_cell.length_b   1.000
_cell.length_c   1.000
_cell.angle_alpha   90.00
_cell.angle_beta   90.00
_cell.angle_gamma   90.00
#
_symmetry.space_group_name_H-M   'P 1'
#
loop_
_entity.id
_entity.type
_entity.pdbx_description
1 polymer ?
#
loop_
_entity_poly.entity_id
_entity_poly.type
_entity_poly.pdbx_seq_one_letter_code
_entity_poly.pdbx_strand_id
1 'polypeptide(L)'
;MLACVYTALFVVVPTLALWAAHHAAHGAVLFNWTYLLLSLFCVINTMISVWEISLHVYSRWITTSFQQLKKRHEKDTFPAVFMFQDVPLRDALSVKYWSNVWILYSFFDESYSDSKSYGFWIDSGNGFSTLLPGIAFVLGMTYDLMDARHLGLLGMIQFYQEFYGTVLYFWSFFYNRRWKDHGWTGSRKHAIFALVLISNGIWFAGPGLGMYVSYHLLMRGAPAMALFRTV
;
A
#
# COMPACT_ATOMS: atom_id res chain seq x y z
N MET A 1 -18.18 10.46 -10.30
CA MET A 1 -17.89 9.05 -9.98
C MET A 1 -17.11 9.06 -8.68
N LEU A 2 -17.45 8.19 -7.74
CA LEU A 2 -16.82 8.20 -6.42
C LEU A 2 -15.33 7.84 -6.52
N ALA A 3 -14.50 8.46 -5.68
CA ALA A 3 -13.08 8.14 -5.56
C ALA A 3 -12.84 6.63 -5.33
N CYS A 4 -13.66 5.99 -4.49
CA CYS A 4 -13.57 4.55 -4.23
C CYS A 4 -13.77 3.69 -5.47
N VAL A 5 -14.55 4.15 -6.45
CA VAL A 5 -14.75 3.42 -7.73
C VAL A 5 -13.48 3.50 -8.57
N TYR A 6 -12.82 4.67 -8.64
CA TYR A 6 -11.52 4.78 -9.32
C TYR A 6 -10.46 3.88 -8.67
N THR A 7 -10.36 3.89 -7.34
CA THR A 7 -9.46 3.01 -6.57
C THR A 7 -9.77 1.54 -6.85
N ALA A 8 -11.05 1.14 -6.80
CA ALA A 8 -11.45 -0.24 -7.07
C ALA A 8 -11.15 -0.66 -8.51
N LEU A 9 -11.39 0.20 -9.50
CA LEU A 9 -11.06 -0.08 -10.90
C LEU A 9 -9.54 -0.22 -11.10
N PHE A 10 -8.74 0.65 -10.47
CA PHE A 10 -7.28 0.58 -10.53
C PHE A 10 -6.74 -0.72 -9.96
N VAL A 11 -7.38 -1.27 -8.93
CA VAL A 11 -6.94 -2.53 -8.30
C VAL A 11 -7.48 -3.75 -9.04
N VAL A 12 -8.79 -3.80 -9.28
CA VAL A 12 -9.46 -4.99 -9.81
C VAL A 12 -9.10 -5.24 -11.28
N VAL A 13 -9.08 -4.21 -12.13
CA VAL A 13 -8.86 -4.41 -13.57
C VAL A 13 -7.46 -4.98 -13.86
N PRO A 14 -6.35 -4.40 -13.35
CA PRO A 14 -5.02 -4.95 -13.58
C PRO A 14 -4.83 -6.32 -12.91
N THR A 15 -5.39 -6.54 -11.72
CA THR A 15 -5.31 -7.84 -11.05
C THR A 15 -5.97 -8.95 -11.88
N LEU A 16 -7.17 -8.70 -12.41
CA LEU A 16 -7.86 -9.66 -13.27
C LEU A 16 -7.14 -9.85 -14.61
N ALA A 17 -6.58 -8.78 -15.18
CA ALA A 17 -5.79 -8.87 -16.41
C ALA A 17 -4.51 -9.71 -16.21
N LEU A 18 -3.80 -9.51 -15.10
CA LEU A 18 -2.62 -10.29 -14.71
C LEU A 18 -2.97 -11.75 -14.46
N TRP A 19 -4.11 -12.03 -13.81
CA TRP A 19 -4.60 -13.39 -13.61
C TRP A 19 -4.94 -14.07 -14.94
N ALA A 20 -5.67 -13.40 -15.83
CA ALA A 20 -6.00 -13.91 -17.15
C ALA A 20 -4.73 -14.17 -18.00
N ALA A 21 -3.77 -13.24 -17.98
CA ALA A 21 -2.50 -13.38 -18.68
C ALA A 21 -1.68 -14.56 -18.15
N HIS A 22 -1.59 -14.72 -16.83
CA HIS A 22 -0.89 -15.84 -16.21
C HIS A 22 -1.56 -17.17 -16.52
N HIS A 23 -2.90 -17.23 -16.49
CA HIS A 23 -3.66 -18.41 -16.87
C HIS A 23 -3.42 -18.82 -18.32
N ALA A 24 -3.42 -17.85 -19.25
CA ALA A 24 -3.17 -18.08 -20.66
C ALA A 24 -1.73 -18.55 -20.94
N ALA A 25 -0.75 -18.00 -20.22
CA ALA A 25 0.67 -18.33 -20.41
C ALA A 25 1.05 -19.70 -19.83
N HIS A 26 0.46 -20.11 -18.71
CA HIS A 26 1.00 -21.22 -17.89
C HIS A 26 0.07 -22.43 -17.74
N GLY A 27 -1.15 -22.38 -18.30
CA GLY A 27 -2.08 -23.50 -18.29
C GLY A 27 -2.92 -23.64 -17.01
N ALA A 28 -3.96 -24.46 -17.09
CA ALA A 28 -5.17 -24.41 -16.26
C ALA A 28 -5.06 -24.90 -14.81
N VAL A 29 -4.24 -24.26 -13.97
CA VAL A 29 -4.55 -24.22 -12.53
C VAL A 29 -5.62 -23.14 -12.36
N LEU A 30 -6.89 -23.56 -12.37
CA LEU A 30 -8.07 -22.70 -12.37
C LEU A 30 -8.02 -21.62 -11.26
N PHE A 31 -7.41 -21.91 -10.11
CA PHE A 31 -7.23 -20.95 -9.02
C PHE A 31 -5.92 -21.16 -8.26
N ASN A 32 -4.87 -20.49 -8.73
CA ASN A 32 -3.68 -20.30 -7.94
C ASN A 32 -3.86 -19.09 -7.01
N TRP A 33 -4.31 -19.35 -5.79
CA TRP A 33 -4.56 -18.33 -4.78
C TRP A 33 -3.31 -17.54 -4.40
N THR A 34 -2.14 -18.19 -4.37
CA THR A 34 -0.87 -17.53 -4.05
C THR A 34 -0.56 -16.46 -5.09
N TYR A 35 -0.67 -16.78 -6.38
CA TYR A 35 -0.46 -15.82 -7.45
C TYR A 35 -1.50 -14.70 -7.42
N LEU A 36 -2.78 -15.03 -7.24
CA LEU A 36 -3.85 -14.03 -7.23
C LEU A 36 -3.68 -13.04 -6.07
N LEU A 37 -3.44 -13.53 -4.85
CA LEU A 37 -3.25 -12.70 -3.67
C LEU A 37 -1.99 -11.84 -3.77
N LEU A 38 -0.89 -12.41 -4.26
CA LEU A 38 0.35 -11.66 -4.41
C LEU A 38 0.26 -10.61 -5.54
N SER A 39 -0.40 -10.94 -6.65
CA SER A 39 -0.67 -9.97 -7.73
C SER A 39 -1.57 -8.84 -7.24
N LEU A 40 -2.64 -9.18 -6.52
CA LEU A 40 -3.52 -8.19 -5.89
C LEU A 40 -2.73 -7.27 -4.96
N PHE A 41 -1.88 -7.84 -4.10
CA PHE A 41 -1.03 -7.07 -3.20
C PHE A 41 -0.08 -6.15 -3.97
N CYS A 42 0.63 -6.64 -4.99
CA CYS A 42 1.54 -5.82 -5.79
C CYS A 42 0.83 -4.68 -6.55
N VAL A 43 -0.40 -4.91 -7.04
CA VAL A 43 -1.20 -3.85 -7.68
C VAL A 43 -1.66 -2.81 -6.67
N ILE A 44 -2.11 -3.24 -5.48
CA ILE A 44 -2.41 -2.33 -4.37
C ILE A 44 -1.15 -1.54 -4.00
N ASN A 45 -0.01 -2.21 -3.82
CA ASN A 45 1.26 -1.57 -3.50
C ASN A 45 1.64 -0.53 -4.57
N THR A 46 1.49 -0.84 -5.85
CA THR A 46 1.73 0.11 -6.95
C THR A 46 0.89 1.39 -6.79
N MET A 47 -0.40 1.24 -6.49
CA MET A 47 -1.28 2.39 -6.25
C MET A 47 -0.86 3.19 -5.02
N ILE A 48 -0.57 2.50 -3.92
CA ILE A 48 -0.16 3.13 -2.67
C ILE A 48 1.18 3.82 -2.83
N SER A 49 2.14 3.24 -3.54
CA SER A 49 3.43 3.88 -3.82
C SER A 49 3.27 5.19 -4.61
N VAL A 50 2.30 5.27 -5.54
CA VAL A 50 1.96 6.55 -6.19
C VAL A 50 1.39 7.55 -5.19
N TRP A 51 0.55 7.11 -4.25
CA TRP A 51 0.06 7.96 -3.18
C TRP A 51 1.21 8.40 -2.26
N GLU A 52 2.13 7.52 -1.88
CA GLU A 52 3.31 7.81 -1.08
C GLU A 52 4.28 8.79 -1.77
N ILE A 53 4.44 8.70 -3.09
CA ILE A 53 5.15 9.74 -3.86
C ILE A 53 4.42 11.09 -3.74
N SER A 54 3.08 11.09 -3.79
CA SER A 54 2.29 12.30 -3.58
C SER A 54 2.47 12.90 -2.18
N LEU A 55 2.67 12.07 -1.15
CA LEU A 55 3.00 12.52 0.22
C LEU A 55 4.27 13.36 0.21
N HIS A 56 5.30 12.89 -0.49
CA HIS A 56 6.57 13.63 -0.61
C HIS A 56 6.39 14.94 -1.39
N VAL A 57 5.88 14.83 -2.62
CA VAL A 57 5.78 15.93 -3.58
C VAL A 57 4.89 17.06 -3.06
N TYR A 58 3.80 16.73 -2.39
CA TYR A 58 2.81 17.70 -1.89
C TYR A 58 2.88 17.90 -0.38
N SER A 59 3.96 17.48 0.29
CA SER A 59 4.15 17.56 1.75
C SER A 59 3.73 18.91 2.35
N ARG A 60 4.24 20.04 1.84
CA ARG A 60 3.88 21.39 2.31
C ARG A 60 2.39 21.68 2.19
N TRP A 61 1.78 21.25 1.10
CA TRP A 61 0.34 21.44 0.86
C TRP A 61 -0.49 20.55 1.80
N ILE A 62 -0.07 19.30 2.02
CA ILE A 62 -0.70 18.36 2.96
C ILE A 62 -0.65 18.95 4.36
N THR A 63 0.53 19.38 4.85
CA THR A 63 0.69 20.00 6.17
C THR A 63 -0.23 21.21 6.32
N THR A 64 -0.21 22.14 5.36
CA THR A 64 -1.04 23.36 5.42
C THR A 64 -2.53 23.02 5.41
N SER A 65 -2.96 22.11 4.55
CA SER A 65 -4.36 21.70 4.42
C SER A 65 -4.84 20.93 5.64
N PHE A 66 -4.01 20.05 6.20
CA PHE A 66 -4.28 19.36 7.46
C PHE A 66 -4.46 20.36 8.61
N GLN A 67 -3.58 21.35 8.75
CA GLN A 67 -3.71 22.37 9.80
C GLN A 67 -4.98 23.22 9.63
N GLN A 68 -5.37 23.54 8.40
CA GLN A 68 -6.64 24.23 8.13
C GLN A 68 -7.85 23.35 8.47
N LEU A 69 -7.83 22.08 8.09
CA LEU A 69 -8.90 21.13 8.35
C LEU A 69 -9.05 20.86 9.85
N LYS A 70 -7.93 20.69 10.57
CA LYS A 70 -7.87 20.54 12.03
C LYS A 70 -8.42 21.76 12.77
N LYS A 71 -8.27 22.97 12.24
CA LYS A 71 -8.87 24.19 12.82
C LYS A 71 -10.39 24.27 12.60
N ARG A 72 -10.90 23.73 11.49
CA ARG A 72 -12.33 23.77 11.14
C ARG A 72 -13.14 22.70 11.84
N HIS A 73 -12.52 21.58 12.16
CA HIS A 73 -13.16 20.51 12.91
C HIS A 73 -12.91 20.69 14.40
N GLU A 74 -13.98 20.83 15.19
CA GLU A 74 -13.90 20.71 16.64
C GLU A 74 -13.36 19.32 17.02
N LYS A 75 -12.89 19.17 18.26
CA LYS A 75 -12.27 17.95 18.83
C LYS A 75 -13.10 16.65 18.69
N ASP A 76 -14.29 16.71 18.11
CA ASP A 76 -15.27 15.63 18.05
C ASP A 76 -15.96 15.45 16.68
N THR A 77 -15.45 16.01 15.59
CA THR A 77 -16.00 15.80 14.25
C THR A 77 -14.99 15.17 13.29
N PHE A 78 -15.41 14.12 12.58
CA PHE A 78 -14.62 13.52 11.51
C PHE A 78 -14.82 14.30 10.21
N PRO A 79 -13.75 14.63 9.48
CA PRO A 79 -13.90 15.11 8.11
C PRO A 79 -14.54 14.03 7.25
N ALA A 80 -15.30 14.46 6.24
CA ALA A 80 -15.87 13.54 5.26
C ALA A 80 -14.76 12.71 4.62
N VAL A 81 -14.96 11.40 4.54
CA VAL A 81 -13.99 10.48 3.93
C VAL A 81 -13.97 10.75 2.43
N PHE A 82 -12.84 11.25 1.91
CA PHE A 82 -12.71 11.64 0.51
C PHE A 82 -13.00 10.49 -0.48
N MET A 83 -12.85 9.23 -0.05
CA MET A 83 -13.20 8.03 -0.83
C MET A 83 -14.67 8.00 -1.30
N PHE A 84 -15.58 8.65 -0.57
CA PHE A 84 -17.01 8.71 -0.90
C PHE A 84 -17.42 10.05 -1.51
N GLN A 85 -16.47 10.85 -1.94
CA GLN A 85 -16.74 12.10 -2.65
C GLN A 85 -16.72 11.86 -4.17
N ASP A 86 -17.54 12.62 -4.88
CA ASP A 86 -17.53 12.63 -6.34
C ASP A 86 -16.28 13.32 -6.87
N VAL A 87 -15.63 12.66 -7.81
CA VAL A 87 -14.39 13.12 -8.44
C VAL A 87 -14.60 13.18 -9.95
N PRO A 88 -14.32 14.34 -10.59
CA PRO A 88 -14.18 14.42 -12.03
C PRO A 88 -13.01 13.55 -12.51
N LEU A 89 -13.13 12.92 -13.68
CA LEU A 89 -12.05 12.09 -14.24
C LEU A 89 -10.70 12.81 -14.31
N ARG A 90 -10.71 14.10 -14.64
CA ARG A 90 -9.51 14.95 -14.66
C ARG A 90 -8.77 14.94 -13.31
N ASP A 91 -9.51 15.03 -12.21
CA ASP A 91 -8.94 15.05 -10.86
C ASP A 91 -8.55 13.63 -10.43
N ALA A 92 -9.30 12.60 -10.84
CA ALA A 92 -8.91 11.21 -10.61
C ALA A 92 -7.58 10.82 -11.30
N LEU A 93 -7.19 11.52 -12.36
CA LEU A 93 -5.89 11.36 -13.03
C LEU A 93 -4.79 12.25 -12.42
N SER A 94 -5.12 13.07 -11.42
CA SER A 94 -4.17 14.00 -10.78
C SER A 94 -3.53 13.38 -9.55
N VAL A 95 -2.20 13.27 -9.54
CA VAL A 95 -1.43 12.85 -8.36
C VAL A 95 -1.72 13.77 -7.17
N LYS A 96 -1.95 15.07 -7.42
CA LYS A 96 -2.29 16.02 -6.36
C LYS A 96 -3.63 15.68 -5.71
N TYR A 97 -4.64 15.26 -6.48
CA TYR A 97 -5.93 14.90 -5.90
C TYR A 97 -5.79 13.74 -4.92
N TRP A 98 -5.00 12.73 -5.27
CA TRP A 98 -4.78 11.57 -4.41
C TRP A 98 -4.02 11.88 -3.12
N SER A 99 -3.27 12.99 -3.06
CA SER A 99 -2.65 13.44 -1.81
C SER A 99 -3.65 13.84 -0.71
N ASN A 100 -4.95 13.96 -1.03
CA ASN A 100 -6.02 14.06 -0.03
C ASN A 100 -6.08 12.85 0.92
N VAL A 101 -5.62 11.67 0.48
CA VAL A 101 -5.51 10.49 1.35
C VAL A 101 -4.67 10.79 2.59
N TRP A 102 -3.57 11.53 2.41
CA TRP A 102 -2.65 11.87 3.49
C TRP A 102 -3.16 12.98 4.39
N ILE A 103 -3.97 13.91 3.86
CA ILE A 103 -4.66 14.90 4.70
C ILE A 103 -5.62 14.18 5.65
N LEU A 104 -6.41 13.24 5.13
CA LEU A 104 -7.33 12.46 5.94
C LEU A 104 -6.58 11.51 6.88
N TYR A 105 -5.51 10.85 6.42
CA TYR A 105 -4.73 9.94 7.24
C TYR A 105 -4.00 10.67 8.37
N SER A 106 -3.60 11.93 8.14
CA SER A 106 -3.02 12.81 9.17
C SER A 106 -3.96 13.10 10.34
N PHE A 107 -5.28 12.95 10.17
CA PHE A 107 -6.24 12.99 11.29
C PHE A 107 -6.09 11.78 12.24
N PHE A 108 -5.68 10.64 11.71
CA PHE A 108 -5.48 9.40 12.48
C PHE A 108 -4.04 9.23 12.98
N ASP A 109 -3.08 9.85 12.30
CA ASP A 109 -1.66 9.83 12.66
C ASP A 109 -0.95 11.08 12.12
N GLU A 110 -0.61 12.03 13.00
CA GLU A 110 -0.08 13.33 12.56
C GLU A 110 1.31 13.24 11.89
N SER A 111 1.99 12.09 12.00
CA SER A 111 3.31 11.87 11.40
C SER A 111 3.31 12.12 9.89
N TYR A 112 2.21 11.83 9.19
CA TYR A 112 2.09 12.06 7.74
C TYR A 112 2.00 13.55 7.36
N SER A 113 1.72 14.42 8.32
CA SER A 113 1.77 15.88 8.13
C SER A 113 3.09 16.51 8.60
N ASP A 114 3.97 15.73 9.24
CA ASP A 114 5.27 16.16 9.75
C ASP A 114 6.42 15.51 8.97
N SER A 115 7.05 16.30 8.11
CA SER A 115 8.22 15.91 7.31
C SER A 115 9.47 15.51 8.12
N LYS A 116 9.47 15.69 9.44
CA LYS A 116 10.56 15.23 10.33
C LYS A 116 10.28 13.88 10.95
N SER A 117 9.06 13.36 10.80
CA SER A 117 8.65 12.13 11.46
C SER A 117 9.13 10.88 10.69
N TYR A 118 9.24 9.77 11.42
CA TYR A 118 9.50 8.47 10.81
C TYR A 118 8.40 8.07 9.81
N GLY A 119 7.12 8.26 10.17
CA GLY A 119 5.98 7.89 9.33
C GLY A 119 6.02 8.56 7.95
N PHE A 120 6.39 9.83 7.91
CA PHE A 120 6.58 10.53 6.64
C PHE A 120 7.68 9.90 5.77
N TRP A 121 8.84 9.61 6.36
CA TRP A 121 10.00 9.13 5.62
C TRP A 121 9.90 7.67 5.20
N ILE A 122 9.31 6.80 6.02
CA ILE A 122 9.16 5.40 5.65
C ILE A 122 8.22 5.24 4.45
N ASP A 123 7.06 5.91 4.48
CA ASP A 123 6.08 5.80 3.40
C ASP A 123 6.55 6.53 2.14
N SER A 124 7.05 7.78 2.25
CA SER A 124 7.60 8.46 1.06
C SER A 124 8.79 7.72 0.44
N GLY A 125 9.66 7.13 1.28
CA GLY A 125 10.77 6.29 0.84
C GLY A 125 10.28 5.02 0.15
N ASN A 126 9.30 4.32 0.72
CA ASN A 126 8.62 3.19 0.09
C ASN A 126 8.08 3.57 -1.29
N GLY A 127 7.38 4.69 -1.41
CA GLY A 127 6.80 5.13 -2.68
C GLY A 127 7.80 5.19 -3.82
N PHE A 128 9.01 5.70 -3.58
CA PHE A 128 10.07 5.75 -4.60
C PHE A 128 10.78 4.42 -4.81
N SER A 129 10.99 3.67 -3.74
CA SER A 129 11.83 2.46 -3.74
C SER A 129 11.09 1.19 -4.12
N THR A 130 9.77 1.09 -3.90
CA THR A 130 9.00 -0.14 -4.12
C THR A 130 8.09 -0.09 -5.34
N LEU A 131 7.82 1.09 -5.92
CA LEU A 131 6.95 1.23 -7.10
C LEU A 131 7.47 0.41 -8.30
N LEU A 132 8.70 0.69 -8.75
CA LEU A 132 9.26 0.00 -9.91
C LEU A 132 9.59 -1.47 -9.61
N PRO A 133 10.20 -1.82 -8.46
CA PRO A 133 10.38 -3.21 -8.07
C PRO A 133 9.07 -4.00 -8.00
N GLY A 134 7.99 -3.42 -7.46
CA GLY A 134 6.70 -4.10 -7.32
C GLY A 134 6.05 -4.40 -8.67
N ILE A 135 6.11 -3.44 -9.60
CA ILE A 135 5.66 -3.64 -10.99
C ILE A 135 6.51 -4.71 -11.68
N ALA A 136 7.84 -4.62 -11.56
CA ALA A 136 8.74 -5.61 -12.15
C ALA A 136 8.52 -7.01 -11.57
N PHE A 137 8.26 -7.11 -10.27
CA PHE A 137 7.99 -8.37 -9.60
C PHE A 137 6.70 -9.03 -10.11
N VAL A 138 5.59 -8.30 -10.14
CA VAL A 138 4.29 -8.87 -10.57
C VAL A 138 4.28 -9.25 -12.05
N LEU A 139 4.93 -8.46 -12.92
CA LEU A 139 5.11 -8.82 -14.32
C LEU A 139 6.07 -10.00 -14.49
N GLY A 140 7.14 -10.05 -13.68
CA GLY A 140 8.11 -11.14 -13.67
C GLY A 140 7.50 -12.49 -13.28
N MET A 141 6.46 -12.51 -12.44
CA MET A 141 5.69 -13.72 -12.13
C MET A 141 4.91 -14.27 -13.34
N THR A 142 4.73 -13.49 -14.41
CA THR A 142 3.91 -13.84 -15.57
C THR A 142 4.73 -14.01 -16.85
N TYR A 143 5.63 -13.06 -17.13
CA TYR A 143 6.28 -12.91 -18.44
C TYR A 143 7.78 -13.27 -18.43
N ASP A 144 8.28 -13.92 -17.37
CA ASP A 144 9.69 -14.32 -17.25
C ASP A 144 10.68 -13.17 -17.53
N LEU A 145 10.40 -11.96 -17.01
CA LEU A 145 11.24 -10.76 -17.19
C LEU A 145 12.69 -10.95 -16.72
N MET A 146 12.90 -11.87 -15.77
CA MET A 146 14.20 -12.28 -15.24
C MET A 146 14.08 -13.72 -14.74
N ASP A 147 15.22 -14.43 -14.60
CA ASP A 147 15.15 -15.77 -14.04
C ASP A 147 14.71 -15.77 -12.57
N ALA A 148 14.27 -16.94 -12.11
CA ALA A 148 13.69 -17.14 -10.80
C ALA A 148 14.54 -16.57 -9.66
N ARG A 149 15.87 -16.73 -9.72
CA ARG A 149 16.74 -16.29 -8.62
C ARG A 149 16.82 -14.78 -8.54
N HIS A 150 16.89 -14.10 -9.69
CA HIS A 150 16.87 -12.64 -9.72
C HIS A 150 15.52 -12.08 -9.29
N LEU A 151 14.41 -12.70 -9.71
CA LEU A 151 13.07 -12.32 -9.28
C LEU A 151 12.89 -12.51 -7.77
N GLY A 152 13.37 -13.63 -7.24
CA GLY A 152 13.36 -13.93 -5.82
C GLY A 152 14.24 -12.98 -5.01
N LEU A 153 15.40 -12.56 -5.53
CA LEU A 153 16.24 -11.56 -4.87
C LEU A 153 15.56 -10.19 -4.81
N LEU A 154 14.99 -9.75 -5.94
CA LEU A 154 14.23 -8.51 -6.03
C LEU A 154 13.08 -8.50 -5.01
N GLY A 155 12.26 -9.56 -5.02
CA GLY A 155 11.14 -9.69 -4.10
C GLY A 155 11.57 -9.75 -2.64
N MET A 156 12.63 -10.49 -2.31
CA MET A 156 13.12 -10.58 -0.93
C MET A 156 13.52 -9.21 -0.39
N ILE A 157 14.24 -8.40 -1.17
CA ILE A 157 14.66 -7.05 -0.76
C ILE A 157 13.44 -6.15 -0.56
N GLN A 158 12.55 -6.09 -1.56
CA GLN A 158 11.37 -5.24 -1.52
C GLN A 158 10.42 -5.60 -0.37
N PHE A 159 10.00 -6.87 -0.29
CA PHE A 159 9.02 -7.30 0.70
C PHE A 159 9.61 -7.25 2.11
N TYR A 160 10.92 -7.49 2.28
CA TYR A 160 11.55 -7.26 3.58
C TYR A 160 11.50 -5.77 3.98
N GLN A 161 11.76 -4.85 3.05
CA GLN A 161 11.69 -3.42 3.32
C GLN A 161 10.27 -3.00 3.76
N GLU A 162 9.23 -3.43 3.03
CA GLU A 162 7.83 -3.15 3.35
C GLU A 162 7.44 -3.72 4.72
N PHE A 163 7.81 -4.99 4.99
CA PHE A 163 7.55 -5.64 6.28
C PHE A 163 8.27 -4.93 7.44
N TYR A 164 9.57 -4.71 7.31
CA TYR A 164 10.38 -4.10 8.37
C TYR A 164 10.00 -2.64 8.60
N GLY A 165 9.69 -1.89 7.54
CA GLY A 165 9.14 -0.55 7.60
C GLY A 165 7.87 -0.49 8.44
N THR A 166 6.97 -1.46 8.23
CA THR A 166 5.72 -1.62 8.99
C THR A 166 5.98 -1.96 10.46
N VAL A 167 6.94 -2.86 10.75
CA VAL A 167 7.35 -3.16 12.14
C VAL A 167 7.81 -1.89 12.85
N LEU A 168 8.70 -1.12 12.23
CA LEU A 168 9.21 0.13 12.78
C LEU A 168 8.14 1.21 12.90
N TYR A 169 7.19 1.27 11.96
CA TYR A 169 6.04 2.17 12.05
C TYR A 169 5.23 1.87 13.32
N PHE A 170 4.87 0.60 13.54
CA PHE A 170 4.15 0.19 14.73
C PHE A 170 4.97 0.41 15.99
N TRP A 171 6.26 0.08 15.99
CA TRP A 171 7.13 0.36 17.12
C TRP A 171 7.09 1.84 17.50
N SER A 172 7.26 2.74 16.52
CA SER A 172 7.17 4.19 16.72
C SER A 172 5.76 4.64 17.15
N PHE A 173 4.71 4.05 16.60
CA PHE A 173 3.31 4.34 16.98
C PHE A 173 3.03 3.97 18.44
N PHE A 174 3.46 2.77 18.83
CA PHE A 174 3.25 2.23 20.16
C PHE A 174 4.08 2.96 21.22
N TYR A 175 5.37 3.14 20.95
CA TYR A 175 6.32 3.76 21.87
C TYR A 175 5.95 5.21 22.17
N ASN A 176 5.63 6.00 21.13
CA ASN A 176 5.27 7.40 21.28
C ASN A 176 3.81 7.64 21.71
N ARG A 177 3.03 6.56 21.86
CA ARG A 177 1.62 6.64 22.28
C ARG A 177 0.73 7.49 21.37
N ARG A 178 1.00 7.49 20.05
CA ARG A 178 0.38 8.39 19.06
C ARG A 178 -1.16 8.34 19.06
N TRP A 179 -1.76 7.19 19.38
CA TRP A 179 -3.22 7.08 19.54
C TRP A 179 -3.84 7.99 20.62
N LYS A 180 -3.03 8.57 21.53
CA LYS A 180 -3.47 9.50 22.58
C LYS A 180 -3.41 10.96 22.15
N ASP A 181 -2.55 11.30 21.21
CA ASP A 181 -2.19 12.70 20.89
C ASP A 181 -3.30 13.45 20.16
N HIS A 182 -4.25 12.72 19.61
CA HIS A 182 -5.34 13.30 18.84
C HIS A 182 -6.44 13.93 19.71
N GLY A 183 -6.44 13.73 21.03
CA GLY A 183 -7.43 14.32 21.95
C GLY A 183 -8.83 13.67 21.93
N TRP A 184 -9.01 12.58 21.18
CA TRP A 184 -10.27 11.83 21.07
C TRP A 184 -10.50 11.04 22.34
N THR A 185 -11.74 10.86 22.80
CA THR A 185 -12.08 10.08 24.00
C THR A 185 -13.05 8.94 23.69
N GLY A 186 -13.15 7.95 24.60
CA GLY A 186 -14.14 6.87 24.51
C GLY A 186 -14.01 5.94 23.29
N SER A 187 -15.13 5.66 22.63
CA SER A 187 -15.26 4.71 21.51
C SER A 187 -14.44 5.08 20.27
N ARG A 188 -14.09 6.36 20.08
CA ARG A 188 -13.36 6.81 18.88
C ARG A 188 -11.86 6.55 18.94
N LYS A 189 -11.27 6.43 20.14
CA LYS A 189 -9.89 5.92 20.29
C LYS A 189 -9.77 4.50 19.73
N HIS A 190 -10.80 3.68 19.95
CA HIS A 190 -10.87 2.31 19.45
C HIS A 190 -11.04 2.29 17.92
N ALA A 191 -11.78 3.25 17.36
CA ALA A 191 -11.90 3.38 15.90
C ALA A 191 -10.57 3.77 15.23
N ILE A 192 -9.81 4.70 15.81
CA ILE A 192 -8.45 5.05 15.31
C ILE A 192 -7.54 3.82 15.41
N PHE A 193 -7.55 3.16 16.56
CA PHE A 193 -6.74 1.98 16.80
C PHE A 193 -7.06 0.83 15.82
N ALA A 194 -8.36 0.55 15.64
CA ALA A 194 -8.83 -0.45 14.69
C ALA A 194 -8.48 -0.06 13.25
N LEU A 195 -8.65 1.21 12.87
CA LEU A 195 -8.32 1.67 11.53
C LEU A 195 -6.81 1.55 11.25
N VAL A 196 -5.95 2.02 12.17
CA VAL A 196 -4.49 1.91 12.03
C VAL A 196 -4.07 0.43 11.98
N LEU A 197 -4.58 -0.42 12.87
CA LEU A 197 -4.23 -1.85 12.84
C LEU A 197 -4.72 -2.58 11.60
N ILE A 198 -5.98 -2.38 11.21
CA ILE A 198 -6.59 -3.08 10.07
C ILE A 198 -5.97 -2.60 8.76
N SER A 199 -5.82 -1.28 8.59
CA SER A 199 -5.22 -0.71 7.36
C SER A 199 -3.77 -1.12 7.18
N ASN A 200 -3.02 -1.35 8.26
CA ASN A 200 -1.63 -1.78 8.18
C ASN A 200 -1.42 -3.30 8.24
N GLY A 201 -2.46 -4.09 8.57
CA GLY A 201 -2.36 -5.56 8.62
C GLY A 201 -1.96 -6.18 7.27
N ILE A 202 -2.40 -5.56 6.17
CA ILE A 202 -2.04 -6.00 4.81
C ILE A 202 -0.53 -5.87 4.54
N TRP A 203 0.15 -4.91 5.19
CA TRP A 203 1.58 -4.67 5.05
C TRP A 203 2.45 -5.64 5.89
N PHE A 204 1.82 -6.49 6.70
CA PHE A 204 2.46 -7.71 7.22
C PHE A 204 2.17 -8.92 6.34
N ALA A 205 0.90 -9.12 5.98
CA ALA A 205 0.47 -10.32 5.28
C ALA A 205 0.99 -10.39 3.84
N GLY A 206 0.88 -9.30 3.09
CA GLY A 206 1.34 -9.20 1.70
C GLY A 206 2.84 -9.41 1.58
N PRO A 207 3.68 -8.64 2.29
CA PRO A 207 5.12 -8.85 2.27
C PRO A 207 5.56 -10.19 2.85
N GLY A 208 4.86 -10.72 3.86
CA GLY A 208 5.09 -12.08 4.36
C GLY A 208 4.91 -13.14 3.27
N LEU A 209 3.81 -13.06 2.51
CA LEU A 209 3.56 -13.93 1.35
C LEU A 209 4.62 -13.72 0.25
N GLY A 210 4.96 -12.47 -0.03
CA GLY A 210 5.98 -12.10 -1.00
C GLY A 210 7.36 -12.67 -0.67
N MET A 211 7.79 -12.56 0.59
CA MET A 211 9.04 -13.17 1.10
C MET A 211 9.00 -14.70 0.99
N TYR A 212 7.86 -15.33 1.31
CA TYR A 212 7.69 -16.78 1.16
C TYR A 212 7.89 -17.23 -0.29
N VAL A 213 7.22 -16.58 -1.25
CA VAL A 213 7.40 -16.87 -2.69
C VAL A 213 8.84 -16.60 -3.13
N SER A 214 9.41 -15.48 -2.70
CA SER A 214 10.79 -15.07 -3.02
C SER A 214 11.84 -16.06 -2.51
N TYR A 215 11.67 -16.57 -1.29
CA TYR A 215 12.53 -17.62 -0.73
C TYR A 215 12.51 -18.88 -1.59
N HIS A 216 11.32 -19.31 -2.02
CA HIS A 216 11.21 -20.49 -2.86
C HIS A 216 11.79 -20.31 -4.26
N LEU A 217 11.63 -19.13 -4.86
CA LEU A 217 12.28 -18.74 -6.11
C LEU A 217 13.81 -18.86 -6.00
N LEU A 218 14.39 -18.34 -4.91
CA LEU A 218 15.83 -18.41 -4.64
C LEU A 218 16.33 -19.85 -4.45
N MET A 219 15.64 -20.63 -3.62
CA MET A 219 16.11 -21.97 -3.21
C MET A 219 15.89 -23.02 -4.29
N ARG A 220 14.75 -22.99 -4.97
CA ARG A 220 14.40 -24.03 -5.94
C ARG A 220 14.90 -23.70 -7.34
N GLY A 221 15.18 -22.42 -7.64
CA GLY A 221 15.62 -21.96 -8.97
C GLY A 221 14.63 -22.28 -10.09
N ALA A 222 13.45 -22.81 -9.74
CA ALA A 222 12.38 -23.06 -10.68
C ALA A 222 11.75 -21.71 -11.00
N PRO A 223 11.36 -21.45 -12.26
CA PRO A 223 10.54 -20.29 -12.57
C PRO A 223 9.33 -20.27 -11.62
N ALA A 224 8.80 -19.09 -11.33
CA ALA A 224 7.72 -18.88 -10.37
C ALA A 224 6.58 -19.93 -10.48
N MET A 225 6.37 -20.40 -11.71
CA MET A 225 5.77 -21.67 -12.15
C MET A 225 5.68 -22.86 -11.17
N ALA A 226 6.76 -23.28 -10.49
CA ALA A 226 6.70 -24.55 -9.73
C ALA A 226 5.95 -24.43 -8.40
N LEU A 227 5.94 -23.25 -7.76
CA LEU A 227 5.14 -23.02 -6.55
C LEU A 227 3.65 -22.84 -6.85
N PHE A 228 3.37 -22.43 -8.07
CA PHE A 228 2.08 -22.02 -8.61
C PHE A 228 1.33 -23.16 -9.31
N ARG A 229 1.92 -24.36 -9.34
CA ARG A 229 1.37 -25.57 -9.97
C ARG A 229 0.91 -26.67 -8.99
N THR A 230 1.19 -26.55 -7.68
CA THR A 230 1.06 -27.67 -6.73
C THR A 230 0.18 -27.41 -5.51
N VAL A 231 -0.67 -26.38 -5.52
CA VAL A 231 -1.73 -26.22 -4.51
C VAL A 231 -3.05 -26.02 -5.22
#